data_AF-A0A356AJT8-F1
#
_entry.id   AF-A0A356AJT8-F1
#
_cell.length_a   1.000
_cell.length_b   1.000
_cell.length_c   1.000
_cell.angle_alpha   90.00
_cell.angle_beta   90.00
_cell.angle_gamma   90.00
#
_symmetry.space_group_name_H-M   'P 1'
#
loop_
_entity.id
_entity.type
_entity.pdbx_description
1 polymer ?
#
loop_
_entity_poly.entity_id
_entity_poly.type
_entity_poly.pdbx_seq_one_letter_code
_entity_poly.pdbx_strand_id
1 'polypeptide(L)' 'LLTPLMYQIPTDFTVEKVVITPEVVARNAPPRLVYNQERKPVKIKISSPRKRGRKDTAS' A
#
# COMPACT_ATOMS: atom_id res chain seq x y z
N LEU A 1 -3.41 -8.15 9.93
CA LEU A 1 -3.23 -6.78 10.46
C LEU A 1 -2.96 -5.74 9.38
N LEU A 2 -1.94 -5.92 8.53
CA LEU A 2 -1.56 -4.90 7.51
C LEU A 2 -2.43 -4.89 6.26
N THR A 3 -3.01 -6.03 5.89
CA THR A 3 -3.86 -6.19 4.72
C THR A 3 -4.95 -5.10 4.60
N PRO A 4 -5.78 -4.82 5.64
CA PRO A 4 -6.79 -3.76 5.54
C PRO A 4 -6.19 -2.37 5.33
N LEU A 5 -5.06 -2.04 5.97
CA LEU A 5 -4.38 -0.75 5.79
C LEU A 5 -3.90 -0.58 4.35
N MET A 6 -3.33 -1.62 3.76
CA MET A 6 -2.87 -1.58 2.36
C MET A 6 -4.01 -1.34 1.36
N TYR A 7 -5.24 -1.74 1.69
CA TYR A 7 -6.41 -1.44 0.87
C TYR A 7 -6.97 -0.03 1.12
N GLN A 8 -6.95 0.46 2.35
CA GLN A 8 -7.57 1.74 2.72
C GLN A 8 -6.68 2.96 2.44
N ILE A 9 -5.38 2.86 2.72
CA ILE A 9 -4.44 3.99 2.59
C ILE A 9 -4.37 4.54 1.16
N PRO A 10 -4.37 3.73 0.09
CA PRO A 10 -4.37 4.27 -1.27
C PRO A 10 -5.58 5.15 -1.61
N THR A 11 -6.70 4.99 -0.89
CA THR A 11 -7.90 5.82 -1.06
C THR A 11 -7.74 7.19 -0.39
N ASP A 12 -7.00 7.26 0.72
CA ASP A 12 -6.73 8.49 1.45
C ASP A 12 -5.33 9.03 1.15
N PHE A 13 -5.25 9.98 0.21
CA PHE A 13 -3.99 10.59 -0.19
C PHE A 13 -3.35 11.50 0.87
N THR A 14 -4.11 11.88 1.90
CA THR A 14 -3.64 12.77 2.98
C THR A 14 -2.76 12.03 3.99
N VAL A 15 -2.79 10.70 4.01
CA VAL A 15 -1.90 9.89 4.84
C VAL A 15 -0.47 9.98 4.29
N GLU A 16 0.43 10.53 5.09
CA GLU A 16 1.86 10.66 4.77
C GLU A 16 2.66 9.45 5.27
N LYS A 17 2.39 9.02 6.52
CA LYS A 17 3.17 7.98 7.20
C LYS A 17 2.29 7.12 8.10
N VAL A 18 2.57 5.82 8.10
CA VAL A 18 2.01 4.85 9.04
C VAL A 18 3.12 4.37 9.96
N VAL A 19 2.90 4.45 11.27
CA VAL A 19 3.84 3.94 12.28
C VAL A 19 3.22 2.73 12.95
N ILE A 20 3.91 1.59 12.80
CA ILE A 20 3.54 0.32 13.44
C ILE A 20 4.37 0.20 14.72
N THR A 21 3.72 0.25 15.88
CA THR A 21 4.38 0.03 17.18
C THR A 21 4.32 -1.45 17.58
N PRO A 22 5.13 -1.89 18.57
CA PRO A 22 5.04 -3.26 19.07
C PRO A 22 3.65 -3.63 19.61
N GLU A 23 2.88 -2.67 20.17
CA GLU A 23 1.52 -2.95 20.64
C GLU A 23 0.55 -3.24 19.51
N VAL A 24 0.75 -2.62 18.34
CA VAL A 24 -0.06 -2.87 17.14
C VAL A 24 0.07 -4.35 16.75
N VAL A 25 1.28 -4.91 16.79
CA VAL A 25 1.55 -6.31 16.47
C VAL A 25 1.09 -7.26 17.59
N ALA A 26 1.41 -6.95 18.84
CA ALA A 26 1.18 -7.85 19.96
C ALA A 26 -0.27 -7.83 20.49
N ARG A 27 -0.98 -6.70 20.34
CA ARG A 27 -2.30 -6.47 20.97
C ARG A 27 -3.38 -6.06 19.98
N ASN A 28 -3.11 -6.11 18.67
CA ASN A 28 -4.00 -5.60 17.63
C ASN A 28 -4.44 -4.13 17.87
N ALA A 29 -3.58 -3.34 18.52
CA ALA A 29 -3.83 -1.91 18.70
C ALA A 29 -3.86 -1.18 17.34
N PRO A 30 -4.59 -0.06 17.21
CA PRO A 30 -4.62 0.70 15.97
C PRO A 30 -3.25 1.35 15.70
N PRO A 31 -2.77 1.34 14.43
CA PRO A 31 -1.53 2.01 14.06
C PRO A 31 -1.66 3.53 14.12
N ARG A 32 -0.55 4.23 14.30
CA ARG A 32 -0.53 5.69 14.28
C ARG A 32 -0.37 6.20 12.85
N LEU A 33 -1.35 6.96 12.38
CA LEU A 33 -1.33 7.63 11.09
C LEU A 33 -0.89 9.09 11.25
N VAL A 34 0.02 9.54 10.38
CA VAL A 34 0.42 10.94 10.26
C VAL A 34 -0.19 11.48 8.98
N TYR A 35 -0.95 12.56 9.12
CA TYR A 35 -1.67 13.21 8.03
C TYR A 35 -0.97 14.49 7.60
N ASN A 36 -0.95 14.73 6.29
CA ASN A 36 -0.49 15.94 5.66
C ASN A 36 -1.53 16.39 4.63
N GLN A 37 -2.28 17.45 4.98
CA GLN A 37 -3.37 17.97 4.14
C GLN A 37 -2.86 18.68 2.87
N GLU A 38 -1.60 19.10 2.85
CA GLU A 38 -0.98 19.76 1.70
C GLU A 38 -0.45 18.74 0.68
N ARG A 39 -0.53 17.44 1.00
CA ARG A 39 -0.02 16.37 0.15
C ARG A 39 -0.85 16.28 -1.14
N LYS A 40 -0.18 16.48 -2.28
CA LYS A 40 -0.82 16.34 -3.59
C LYS A 40 -1.14 14.88 -3.89
N PRO A 41 -2.38 14.56 -4.32
CA PRO A 41 -2.73 13.20 -4.74
C PRO A 41 -1.80 12.70 -5.85
N VAL A 42 -1.16 11.55 -5.62
CA VAL A 42 -0.38 10.88 -6.66
C VAL A 42 -1.31 9.98 -7.46
N LYS A 43 -1.38 10.15 -8.78
CA LYS A 43 -2.11 9.23 -9.65
C LYS A 43 -1.40 7.88 -9.64
N ILE A 44 -1.96 6.90 -8.93
CA ILE A 44 -1.46 5.52 -8.89
C ILE A 44 -1.61 4.93 -10.29
N LYS A 45 -0.51 4.80 -11.02
CA LYS A 45 -0.48 4.08 -12.30
C LYS A 45 -0.45 2.58 -12.00
N ILE A 46 -1.60 1.92 -12.07
CA ILE A 46 -1.67 0.45 -12.03
C ILE A 46 -1.05 -0.04 -13.35
N SER A 47 0.23 -0.40 -13.33
CA SER A 47 0.84 -1.07 -14.47
C SER A 47 0.22 -2.46 -14.57
N SER A 48 -0.50 -2.71 -15.66
CA SER A 48 -0.97 -4.06 -15.97
C SER A 48 0.25 -4.99 -15.99
N PRO A 49 0.25 -6.12 -15.25
CA PRO A 49 1.38 -7.04 -15.28
C PRO A 49 1.61 -7.45 -16.73
N ARG A 50 2.82 -7.20 -17.25
CA ARG A 50 3.20 -7.63 -18.60
C ARG A 50 2.99 -9.14 -18.66
N LYS A 51 2.00 -9.59 -19.45
CA LYS A 51 1.88 -11.01 -19.82
C LYS A 51 3.23 -11.41 -20.41
N ARG A 52 3.99 -12.21 -19.67
CA ARG A 52 5.27 -12.75 -20.13
C ARG A 52 4.90 -13.62 -21.35
N GLY A 53 5.23 -13.16 -22.56
CA GLY A 53 4.96 -13.91 -23.78
C GLY A 53 5.51 -15.32 -23.65
N ARG A 54 4.74 -16.32 -24.06
CA ARG A 54 5.16 -17.72 -24.09
C ARG A 54 6.45 -17.80 -24.91
N LYS A 55 7.54 -18.24 -24.28
CA LYS A 55 8.80 -18.50 -24.96
C LYS A 55 8.67 -19.91 -25.54
N ASP A 56 8.40 -20.02 -26.83
CA ASP A 56 8.48 -21.32 -27.51
C ASP A 56 9.96 -21.73 -27.53
N THR A 57 10.34 -22.63 -26.63
CA THR A 57 11.63 -23.32 -26.70
C THR A 57 11.56 -24.38 -27.79
N ALA A 58 12.48 -24.33 -28.75
CA ALA A 58 12.55 -25.24 -29.88
C ALA A 58 12.79 -26.70 -29.43
N SER A 59 12.23 -27.64 -30.20
CA SER A 59 12.33 -29.09 -30.05
C SER A 59 13.73 -29.64 -30.30
#